data_AF-A0A7X7YN38-F1
#
_entry.id   AF-A0A7X7YN38-F1
#
_cell.length_a   1.000
_cell.length_b   1.000
_cell.length_c   1.000
_cell.angle_alpha   90.00
_cell.angle_beta   90.00
_cell.angle_gamma   90.00
#
_symmetry.space_group_name_H-M   'P 1'
#
loop_
_entity.id
_entity.type
_entity.pdbx_description
1 polymer ?
#
loop_
_entity_poly.entity_id
_entity_poly.type
_entity_poly.pdbx_seq_one_letter_code
_entity_poly.pdbx_strand_id
1 'polypeptide(L)'
;MTVSFDKTSSNSGGLTRLLWAVAALNLFDLISSCWLVSLYGIEIELNPLMRSLFEASPEKAVLFKLSLLIIYLIFTPLAARKNFKLAYRGTQFVVFIYTLAVMTHLVFYYQLVVGG
;
A
#
# COMPACT_ATOMS: atom_id res chain seq x y z
N MET A 1 35.30 25.46 -14.85
CA MET A 1 33.94 25.33 -14.30
C MET A 1 33.71 23.88 -13.93
N THR A 2 33.92 23.53 -12.67
CA THR A 2 33.58 22.22 -12.12
C THR A 2 32.11 22.28 -11.70
N VAL A 3 31.24 21.65 -12.49
CA VAL A 3 29.82 21.51 -12.14
C VAL A 3 29.73 20.50 -10.99
N SER A 4 29.61 21.01 -9.76
CA SER A 4 29.37 20.18 -8.58
C SER A 4 27.96 19.59 -8.64
N PHE A 5 27.85 18.34 -9.09
CA PHE A 5 26.63 17.52 -9.04
C PHE A 5 26.39 16.96 -7.63
N ASP A 6 26.44 17.82 -6.61
CA ASP A 6 26.57 17.33 -5.24
C ASP A 6 25.66 18.10 -4.27
N LYS A 7 24.33 17.94 -4.43
CA LYS A 7 23.34 18.08 -3.33
C LYS A 7 21.87 17.74 -3.63
N THR A 8 21.55 16.94 -4.65
CA THR A 8 20.15 16.55 -4.93
C THR A 8 19.92 15.05 -5.02
N SER A 9 20.96 14.20 -4.98
CA SER A 9 20.81 12.75 -5.12
C SER A 9 20.39 12.03 -3.82
N SER A 10 20.58 12.66 -2.65
CA SER A 10 20.31 12.01 -1.35
C SER A 10 18.82 11.92 -0.99
N ASN A 11 17.98 12.86 -1.47
CA ASN A 11 16.57 12.90 -1.07
C ASN A 11 15.68 12.01 -1.95
N SER A 12 15.98 11.87 -3.24
CA SER A 12 15.16 11.07 -4.16
C SER A 12 15.15 9.58 -3.81
N GLY A 13 16.29 9.03 -3.37
CA GLY A 13 16.40 7.61 -3.01
C GLY A 13 15.48 7.20 -1.86
N GLY A 14 15.29 8.07 -0.87
CA GLY A 14 14.39 7.83 0.26
C GLY A 14 12.92 7.74 -0.17
N LEU A 15 12.46 8.68 -1.00
CA LEU A 15 11.09 8.66 -1.50
C LEU A 15 10.83 7.43 -2.38
N THR A 16 11.76 7.10 -3.28
CA THR A 16 11.64 5.91 -4.14
C THR A 16 11.54 4.62 -3.32
N ARG A 17 12.35 4.49 -2.25
CA ARG A 17 12.24 3.35 -1.32
C ARG A 17 10.87 3.29 -0.64
N LEU A 18 10.33 4.43 -0.21
CA LEU A 18 9.00 4.47 0.39
C LEU A 18 7.91 4.10 -0.62
N LEU A 19 8.00 4.54 -1.87
CA LEU A 19 7.06 4.16 -2.93
C LEU A 19 7.09 2.65 -3.20
N TRP A 20 8.29 2.05 -3.23
CA TRP A 20 8.44 0.59 -3.31
C TRP A 20 7.84 -0.11 -2.09
N ALA A 21 8.05 0.43 -0.88
CA ALA A 21 7.43 -0.12 0.32
C ALA A 21 5.89 -0.06 0.26
N VAL A 22 5.32 1.06 -0.18
CA VAL A 22 3.86 1.18 -0.39
C VAL A 22 3.37 0.14 -1.40
N ALA A 23 4.08 -0.03 -2.52
CA ALA A 23 3.71 -1.03 -3.52
C ALA A 23 3.74 -2.45 -2.96
N ALA A 24 4.81 -2.82 -2.25
CA ALA A 24 4.94 -4.13 -1.63
C ALA A 24 3.85 -4.38 -0.57
N LEU A 25 3.61 -3.41 0.31
CA LEU A 25 2.59 -3.53 1.36
C LEU A 25 1.18 -3.59 0.76
N ASN A 26 0.88 -2.81 -0.28
CA ASN A 26 -0.42 -2.83 -0.93
C ASN A 26 -0.68 -4.16 -1.64
N LEU A 27 0.33 -4.73 -2.31
CA LEU A 27 0.23 -6.06 -2.92
C LEU A 27 0.04 -7.15 -1.88
N PHE A 28 0.80 -7.12 -0.78
CA PHE A 28 0.62 -8.05 0.33
C PHE A 28 -0.80 -7.95 0.89
N ASP A 29 -1.25 -6.74 1.21
CA ASP A 29 -2.58 -6.48 1.75
C ASP A 29 -3.68 -6.96 0.81
N LEU A 30 -3.53 -6.78 -0.51
CA LEU A 30 -4.46 -7.33 -1.50
C LEU A 30 -4.49 -8.86 -1.49
N ILE A 31 -3.33 -9.51 -1.55
CA ILE A 31 -3.24 -10.98 -1.58
C ILE A 31 -3.82 -11.57 -0.29
N SER A 32 -3.48 -11.01 0.86
CA SER A 32 -4.02 -11.40 2.17
C SER A 32 -5.53 -11.24 2.23
N SER A 33 -6.06 -10.11 1.77
CA SER A 33 -7.52 -9.86 1.74
C SER A 33 -8.23 -10.88 0.86
N CYS A 34 -7.73 -11.12 -0.37
CA CYS A 34 -8.30 -12.12 -1.27
C CYS A 34 -8.27 -13.53 -0.67
N TRP A 35 -7.17 -13.91 0.00
CA TRP A 35 -7.04 -15.22 0.62
C TRP A 35 -7.98 -15.39 1.82
N LEU A 36 -8.05 -14.41 2.72
CA LEU A 36 -8.95 -14.43 3.87
C LEU A 36 -10.43 -14.44 3.44
N VAL A 37 -10.80 -13.62 2.45
CA VAL A 37 -12.17 -13.62 1.90
C VAL A 37 -12.50 -14.97 1.25
N SER A 38 -11.53 -15.62 0.60
CA SER A 38 -11.74 -16.96 0.03
C SER A 38 -11.95 -18.05 1.08
N LEU A 39 -11.42 -17.88 2.30
CA LEU A 39 -11.51 -18.88 3.37
C LEU A 39 -12.70 -18.63 4.31
N TYR A 40 -12.94 -17.37 4.69
CA TYR A 40 -13.91 -16.98 5.73
C TYR A 40 -15.12 -16.23 5.17
N GLY A 41 -15.14 -15.98 3.85
CA GLY A 41 -16.16 -15.16 3.21
C GLY A 41 -15.91 -13.67 3.39
N ILE A 42 -16.83 -12.87 2.83
CA ILE A 42 -16.67 -11.41 2.68
C ILE A 42 -16.78 -10.66 4.02
N GLU A 43 -17.33 -11.29 5.06
CA GLU A 43 -17.57 -10.65 6.37
C GLU A 43 -16.28 -10.32 7.15
N ILE A 44 -15.18 -10.97 6.81
CA ILE A 44 -13.87 -10.72 7.42
C ILE A 44 -13.23 -9.41 6.94
N GLU A 45 -13.69 -8.87 5.80
CA GLU A 45 -13.21 -7.60 5.26
C GLU A 45 -13.76 -6.43 6.07
N LEU A 46 -12.91 -5.85 6.91
CA LEU A 46 -13.27 -4.72 7.79
C LEU A 46 -13.48 -3.41 7.02
N ASN A 47 -12.97 -3.31 5.79
CA ASN A 47 -13.14 -2.12 4.97
C ASN A 47 -14.49 -2.20 4.21
N PRO A 48 -15.47 -1.34 4.55
CA PRO A 48 -16.81 -1.41 3.95
C PRO A 48 -16.80 -1.21 2.43
N LEU A 49 -15.84 -0.43 1.91
CA LEU A 49 -15.68 -0.22 0.48
C LEU A 49 -15.17 -1.50 -0.20
N MET A 50 -14.09 -2.11 0.32
CA MET A 50 -13.58 -3.36 -0.22
C MET A 50 -14.60 -4.49 -0.08
N ARG A 51 -15.36 -4.52 1.02
CA ARG A 51 -16.44 -5.48 1.24
C ARG A 51 -17.48 -5.42 0.12
N SER A 52 -17.97 -4.23 -0.21
CA SER A 52 -18.90 -4.02 -1.32
C SER A 52 -18.30 -4.40 -2.68
N LEU A 53 -17.01 -4.15 -2.89
CA LEU A 53 -16.33 -4.56 -4.12
C LEU A 53 -16.19 -6.07 -4.24
N PHE A 54 -15.82 -6.77 -3.16
CA PHE A 54 -15.73 -8.22 -3.13
C PHE A 54 -17.09 -8.89 -3.34
N GLU A 55 -18.16 -8.30 -2.81
CA GLU A 55 -19.54 -8.74 -3.03
C GLU A 55 -19.95 -8.61 -4.51
N ALA A 56 -19.54 -7.53 -5.18
CA ALA A 56 -19.80 -7.35 -6.60
C ALA A 56 -18.98 -8.31 -7.49
N SER A 57 -17.66 -8.41 -7.25
CA SER A 57 -16.77 -9.49 -7.70
C SER A 57 -15.34 -9.30 -7.16
N PRO A 58 -14.60 -10.39 -6.89
CA PRO A 58 -13.21 -10.29 -6.45
C PRO A 58 -12.30 -9.59 -7.47
N GLU A 59 -12.59 -9.73 -8.76
CA GLU A 59 -11.87 -9.03 -9.83
C GLU A 59 -12.01 -7.51 -9.74
N LYS A 60 -13.19 -7.00 -9.40
CA LYS A 60 -13.42 -5.56 -9.22
C LYS A 60 -12.64 -5.02 -8.03
N ALA A 61 -12.58 -5.78 -6.93
CA ALA A 61 -11.79 -5.41 -5.75
C ALA A 61 -10.29 -5.32 -6.08
N VAL A 62 -9.76 -6.31 -6.82
CA VAL A 62 -8.37 -6.33 -7.30
C VAL A 62 -8.07 -5.15 -8.22
N LEU A 63 -8.90 -4.94 -9.25
CA LEU A 63 -8.72 -3.86 -10.23
C LEU A 63 -8.78 -2.48 -9.57
N PHE A 64 -9.70 -2.28 -8.63
CA PHE A 64 -9.83 -1.02 -7.91
C PHE A 64 -8.56 -0.72 -7.10
N LYS A 65 -8.09 -1.69 -6.30
CA LYS A 65 -6.91 -1.50 -5.44
C LYS A 65 -5.64 -1.28 -6.25
N LEU A 66 -5.46 -2.03 -7.34
CA LEU A 66 -4.33 -1.84 -8.27
C LEU A 66 -4.39 -0.49 -8.99
N SER A 67 -5.58 -0.06 -9.41
CA SER A 67 -5.75 1.25 -10.05
C SER A 67 -5.39 2.39 -9.11
N LEU A 68 -5.81 2.31 -7.83
CA LEU A 68 -5.42 3.28 -6.82
C LEU A 68 -3.91 3.28 -6.57
N LEU A 69 -3.27 2.11 -6.54
CA LEU A 69 -1.81 2.00 -6.40
C LEU A 69 -1.09 2.66 -7.59
N ILE A 70 -1.52 2.40 -8.83
CA ILE A 70 -0.92 3.00 -10.04
C ILE A 70 -1.07 4.52 -10.00
N ILE A 71 -2.27 5.02 -9.70
CA ILE A 71 -2.54 6.46 -9.53
C ILE A 71 -1.58 7.02 -8.47
N TYR A 72 -1.49 6.39 -7.30
CA TYR A 72 -0.59 6.83 -6.23
C TYR A 72 0.88 6.91 -6.67
N LEU A 73 1.37 5.88 -7.36
CA LEU A 73 2.75 5.80 -7.86
C LEU A 73 3.07 6.84 -8.95
N ILE A 74 2.08 7.28 -9.72
CA ILE A 74 2.25 8.34 -10.74
C ILE A 74 2.17 9.73 -10.11
N PHE A 75 1.14 9.97 -9.29
CA PHE A 75 0.89 11.31 -8.74
C PHE A 75 1.87 11.69 -7.64
N THR A 76 2.39 10.75 -6.85
CA THR A 76 3.30 11.07 -5.76
C THR A 76 4.65 11.63 -6.26
N PRO A 77 5.33 11.05 -7.26
CA PRO A 77 6.51 11.67 -7.87
C PRO A 77 6.21 13.05 -8.49
N LEU A 78 5.05 13.21 -9.13
CA LEU A 78 4.65 14.51 -9.70
C LEU A 78 4.43 15.56 -8.60
N ALA A 79 3.80 15.20 -7.49
CA ALA A 79 3.62 16.07 -6.33
C ALA A 79 4.96 16.38 -5.66
N ALA A 80 5.88 15.41 -5.59
CA ALA A 80 7.21 15.59 -5.02
C ALA A 80 8.07 16.61 -5.80
N ARG A 81 7.83 16.77 -7.11
CA ARG A 81 8.47 17.84 -7.91
C ARG A 81 8.06 19.24 -7.45
N LYS A 82 6.83 19.41 -6.94
CA LYS A 82 6.33 20.69 -6.43
C LYS A 82 6.66 20.89 -4.95
N ASN A 83 6.49 19.86 -4.12
CA ASN A 83 6.78 19.91 -2.69
C ASN A 83 7.27 18.54 -2.19
N PHE A 84 8.58 18.34 -2.24
CA PHE A 84 9.20 17.09 -1.85
C PHE A 84 8.93 16.72 -0.38
N LYS A 85 9.02 17.69 0.54
CA LYS A 85 8.86 17.44 1.99
C LYS A 85 7.46 16.96 2.32
N LEU A 86 6.44 17.55 1.70
CA LEU A 86 5.05 17.13 1.88
C LEU A 86 4.82 15.73 1.30
N ALA A 87 5.27 15.48 0.07
CA ALA A 87 5.14 14.17 -0.58
C ALA A 87 5.83 13.07 0.25
N TYR A 88 7.06 13.30 0.69
CA TYR A 88 7.83 12.36 1.49
C TYR A 88 7.14 12.02 2.83
N ARG A 89 6.73 13.04 3.60
CA ARG A 89 6.01 12.83 4.87
C ARG A 89 4.65 12.17 4.66
N GLY A 90 3.94 12.55 3.60
CA GLY A 90 2.69 11.90 3.20
C GLY A 90 2.90 10.42 2.91
N THR A 91 3.92 10.06 2.13
CA THR A 91 4.25 8.66 1.85
C THR A 91 4.68 7.89 3.10
N GLN A 92 5.41 8.50 4.04
CA GLN A 92 5.70 7.88 5.33
C GLN A 92 4.43 7.54 6.12
N PHE A 93 3.46 8.46 6.14
CA PHE A 93 2.18 8.23 6.80
C PHE A 93 1.37 7.11 6.12
N VAL A 94 1.38 7.07 4.77
CA VAL A 94 0.75 5.99 4.01
C VAL A 94 1.39 4.64 4.31
N VAL A 95 2.72 4.54 4.33
CA VAL A 95 3.45 3.32 4.72
C VAL A 95 3.06 2.89 6.13
N PHE A 96 2.95 3.83 7.08
CA PHE A 96 2.52 3.53 8.44
C PHE A 96 1.12 2.90 8.49
N ILE A 97 0.14 3.48 7.78
CA ILE A 97 -1.22 2.92 7.70
C ILE A 97 -1.21 1.51 7.10
N TYR A 98 -0.50 1.31 5.98
CA TYR A 98 -0.41 -0.01 5.37
C TYR A 98 0.28 -1.03 6.28
N THR A 99 1.27 -0.60 7.07
CA THR A 99 1.91 -1.47 8.06
C THR A 99 0.92 -1.92 9.12
N LEU A 100 0.04 -1.03 9.60
CA LEU A 100 -1.03 -1.40 10.53
C LEU A 100 -1.99 -2.42 9.89
N ALA A 101 -2.37 -2.23 8.62
CA ALA A 101 -3.20 -3.20 7.90
C ALA A 101 -2.53 -4.58 7.80
N VAL A 102 -1.23 -4.63 7.49
CA VAL A 102 -0.44 -5.87 7.49
C VAL A 102 -0.43 -6.53 8.87
N MET A 103 -0.28 -5.77 9.95
CA MET A 103 -0.32 -6.32 11.31
C MET A 103 -1.66 -6.98 11.61
N THR A 104 -2.77 -6.43 11.14
CA THR A 104 -4.09 -7.07 11.25
C THR A 104 -4.10 -8.43 10.57
N HIS A 105 -3.58 -8.53 9.34
CA HIS A 105 -3.48 -9.82 8.63
C HIS A 105 -2.57 -10.81 9.36
N LEU A 106 -1.45 -10.35 9.94
CA LEU A 106 -0.56 -11.21 10.72
C LEU A 106 -1.23 -11.75 11.99
N VAL A 107 -2.05 -10.95 12.67
CA VAL A 107 -2.83 -11.42 13.82
C VAL A 107 -3.81 -12.51 13.39
N PHE A 108 -4.51 -12.33 12.28
CA PHE A 108 -5.38 -13.38 11.72
C PHE A 108 -4.56 -14.64 11.41
N TYR A 109 -3.43 -14.54 10.70
CA TYR A 109 -2.59 -15.71 10.40
C TYR A 109 -2.11 -16.42 11.66
N TYR A 110 -1.70 -15.69 12.70
CA TYR A 110 -1.29 -16.30 13.96
C TYR A 110 -2.44 -17.04 14.64
N GLN A 111 -3.65 -16.47 14.64
CA GLN A 111 -4.85 -17.14 15.15
C GLN A 111 -5.17 -18.43 14.38
N LEU A 112 -4.97 -18.44 13.05
CA LEU A 112 -5.19 -19.64 12.24
C LEU A 112 -4.17 -20.74 12.51
N VAL A 113 -2.91 -20.37 12.74
CA VAL A 113 -1.83 -21.34 13.00
C VAL A 113 -1.90 -21.91 14.42
N VAL A 114 -2.31 -21.11 15.40
CA VAL A 114 -2.39 -21.56 16.80
C VAL A 114 -3.74 -22.20 17.13
N GLY A 115 -4.80 -21.83 16.42
CA GLY A 115 -6.16 -22.30 16.66
C GLY A 115 -6.64 -23.46 15.77
N GLY A 116 -5.85 -23.87 14.77
CA GLY A 116 -6.10 -25.04 13.91
C GLY A 116 -5.30 -26.26 14.35
#